data_AF-A0A9N9LC10-F1
#
_entry.id   AF-A0A9N9LC10-F1
#
_cell.length_a   1.000
_cell.length_b   1.000
_cell.length_c   1.000
_cell.angle_alpha   90.00
_cell.angle_beta   90.00
_cell.angle_gamma   90.00
#
_symmetry.space_group_name_H-M   'P 1'
#
loop_
_entity.id
_entity.type
_entity.pdbx_description
1 polymer ?
#
loop_
_entity_poly.entity_id
_entity_poly.type
_entity_poly.pdbx_seq_one_letter_code
_entity_poly.pdbx_strand_id
1 'polypeptide(L)'
;MAAPNAYPPGGTFLDTLKKSYVDVPINAEKDNAIGTTEFLEASESLTTLFDVLGSVAFNPVKNDILGNVKKIRDRQLAAPAESGTLQELVLAELATKKHVATEGLVWLVRGLDFTSQALTLNISTSSEELSASFRTAYASTLKPHHSFMVKPIFSAAMSACPYRKDFYIKLGEDEGKVMGEMKIWLGALEKLLGVLKAFLETKEAKW
;
A
#
# COMPACT_ATOMS: atom_id res chain seq x y z
N MET A 1 -0.83 25.13 -18.50
CA MET A 1 -1.67 25.22 -17.30
C MET A 1 -0.98 24.44 -16.20
N ALA A 2 -0.86 24.99 -14.98
CA ALA A 2 -0.36 24.21 -13.85
C ALA A 2 -1.26 22.98 -13.69
N ALA A 3 -0.68 21.79 -13.43
CA ALA A 3 -1.49 20.63 -13.10
C ALA A 3 -2.35 20.97 -11.87
N PRO A 4 -3.65 20.60 -11.86
CA PRO A 4 -4.48 20.83 -10.68
C PRO A 4 -3.82 20.19 -9.45
N ASN A 5 -3.87 20.88 -8.31
CA ASN A 5 -3.36 20.37 -7.04
C ASN A 5 -4.02 19.01 -6.73
N ALA A 6 -3.28 18.10 -6.11
CA ALA A 6 -3.76 16.75 -5.81
C ALA A 6 -4.72 16.70 -4.60
N TYR A 7 -5.33 17.82 -4.23
CA TYR A 7 -6.20 17.98 -3.06
C TYR A 7 -7.26 19.07 -3.30
N PRO A 8 -8.44 18.98 -2.67
CA PRO A 8 -9.48 19.99 -2.76
C PRO A 8 -9.13 21.25 -1.93
N PRO A 9 -9.73 22.42 -2.20
CA PRO A 9 -9.52 23.63 -1.39
C PRO A 9 -9.79 23.38 0.11
N GLY A 10 -8.82 23.70 0.96
CA GLY A 10 -8.90 23.49 2.42
C GLY A 10 -8.72 22.03 2.89
N GLY A 11 -8.58 21.09 1.96
CA GLY A 11 -8.36 19.67 2.24
C GLY A 11 -6.92 19.22 2.04
N THR A 12 -6.71 17.92 2.14
CA THR A 12 -5.45 17.24 1.82
C THR A 12 -5.65 16.20 0.73
N PHE A 13 -4.56 15.61 0.25
CA PHE A 13 -4.58 14.49 -0.69
C PHE A 13 -5.44 13.33 -0.17
N LEU A 14 -5.47 13.12 1.15
CA LEU A 14 -6.21 12.03 1.77
C LEU A 14 -7.73 12.18 1.59
N ASP A 15 -8.24 13.41 1.45
CA ASP A 15 -9.65 13.69 1.15
C ASP A 15 -10.06 13.26 -0.28
N THR A 16 -9.09 12.96 -1.15
CA THR A 16 -9.35 12.50 -2.52
C THR A 16 -9.43 10.98 -2.64
N LEU A 17 -9.02 10.25 -1.60
CA LEU A 17 -9.02 8.79 -1.61
C LEU A 17 -10.44 8.26 -1.64
N LYS A 18 -10.74 7.34 -2.57
CA LYS A 18 -12.03 6.66 -2.62
C LYS A 18 -12.30 5.88 -1.32
N LYS A 19 -11.25 5.28 -0.75
CA LYS A 19 -11.30 4.59 0.55
C LYS A 19 -10.01 4.86 1.32
N SER A 20 -10.15 5.25 2.58
CA SER A 20 -9.04 5.38 3.52
C SER A 20 -8.78 4.04 4.21
N TYR A 21 -7.52 3.74 4.55
CA TYR A 21 -7.19 2.59 5.41
C TYR A 21 -7.80 2.71 6.82
N VAL A 22 -8.10 3.93 7.27
CA VAL A 22 -8.82 4.18 8.53
C VAL A 22 -10.21 3.56 8.52
N ASP A 23 -10.84 3.48 7.34
CA ASP A 23 -12.21 3.01 7.17
C ASP A 23 -12.30 1.53 6.74
N VAL A 24 -11.16 0.82 6.73
CA VAL A 24 -11.15 -0.63 6.43
C VAL A 24 -11.56 -1.40 7.68
N PRO A 25 -12.66 -2.19 7.63
CA PRO A 25 -13.16 -2.89 8.80
C PRO A 25 -12.21 -4.02 9.21
N ILE A 26 -11.94 -4.10 10.51
CA ILE A 26 -11.28 -5.23 11.18
C ILE A 26 -12.28 -5.83 12.15
N ASN A 27 -12.67 -7.09 11.91
CA ASN A 27 -13.57 -7.80 12.81
C ASN A 27 -12.78 -8.46 13.96
N ALA A 28 -12.73 -7.77 15.11
CA ALA A 28 -12.03 -8.26 16.30
C ALA A 28 -12.63 -9.56 16.89
N GLU A 29 -13.92 -9.84 16.64
CA GLU A 29 -14.59 -11.07 17.10
C GLU A 29 -14.30 -12.28 16.19
N LYS A 30 -13.64 -12.04 15.05
CA LYS A 30 -13.31 -13.06 14.06
C LYS A 30 -11.84 -12.95 13.66
N ASP A 31 -10.94 -13.14 14.63
CA ASP A 31 -9.48 -13.17 14.42
C ASP A 31 -8.92 -11.97 13.63
N ASN A 32 -9.47 -10.78 13.88
CA ASN A 32 -9.14 -9.55 13.16
C ASN A 32 -9.37 -9.67 11.64
N ALA A 33 -10.42 -10.37 11.20
CA ALA A 33 -10.72 -10.54 9.79
C ALA A 33 -10.89 -9.18 9.07
N ILE A 34 -10.20 -9.01 7.94
CA ILE A 34 -10.15 -7.73 7.19
C ILE A 34 -11.10 -7.81 6.00
N GLY A 35 -12.00 -6.84 5.87
CA GLY A 35 -12.92 -6.74 4.74
C GLY A 35 -12.18 -6.67 3.39
N THR A 36 -12.46 -7.63 2.49
CA THR A 36 -11.75 -7.74 1.21
C THR A 36 -12.00 -6.53 0.33
N THR A 37 -13.26 -6.08 0.20
CA THR A 37 -13.61 -5.01 -0.74
C THR A 37 -12.92 -3.71 -0.37
N GLU A 38 -13.06 -3.31 0.89
CA GLU A 38 -12.58 -2.06 1.45
C GLU A 38 -11.05 -2.01 1.44
N PHE A 39 -10.38 -3.10 1.80
CA PHE A 39 -8.91 -3.17 1.77
C PHE A 39 -8.36 -2.98 0.35
N LEU A 40 -8.98 -3.62 -0.64
CA LEU A 40 -8.56 -3.49 -2.04
C LEU A 40 -8.87 -2.09 -2.60
N GLU A 41 -10.01 -1.48 -2.24
CA GLU A 41 -10.31 -0.08 -2.62
C GLU A 41 -9.33 0.92 -1.99
N ALA A 42 -8.92 0.69 -0.73
CA ALA A 42 -7.91 1.51 -0.07
C ALA A 42 -6.53 1.32 -0.73
N SER A 43 -6.21 0.08 -1.11
CA SER A 43 -4.98 -0.27 -1.85
C SER A 43 -4.92 0.38 -3.23
N GLU A 44 -6.03 0.39 -3.97
CA GLU A 44 -6.17 1.12 -5.23
C GLU A 44 -6.00 2.63 -5.02
N SER A 45 -6.63 3.18 -3.98
CA SER A 45 -6.56 4.61 -3.65
C SER A 45 -5.12 5.04 -3.33
N LEU A 46 -4.36 4.24 -2.57
CA LEU A 46 -2.94 4.49 -2.31
C LEU A 46 -2.12 4.63 -3.59
N THR A 47 -2.48 3.96 -4.68
CA THR A 47 -1.70 4.05 -5.93
C THR A 47 -1.73 5.44 -6.57
N THR A 48 -2.71 6.27 -6.24
CA THR A 48 -2.78 7.67 -6.69
C THR A 48 -1.66 8.53 -6.08
N LEU A 49 -1.09 8.10 -4.94
CA LEU A 49 0.08 8.76 -4.34
C LEU A 49 1.32 8.69 -5.25
N PHE A 50 1.46 7.62 -6.05
CA PHE A 50 2.57 7.50 -7.01
C PHE A 50 2.44 8.52 -8.15
N ASP A 51 1.23 8.96 -8.47
CA ASP A 51 1.02 10.04 -9.42
C ASP A 51 1.45 11.39 -8.81
N VAL A 52 1.30 11.56 -7.48
CA VAL A 52 1.78 12.75 -6.74
C VAL A 52 3.31 12.79 -6.64
N LEU A 53 3.95 11.64 -6.42
CA LEU A 53 5.41 11.48 -6.51
C LEU A 53 5.93 11.93 -7.89
N GLY A 54 5.09 11.87 -8.92
CA GLY A 54 5.21 12.72 -10.11
C GLY A 54 6.27 12.25 -11.12
N SER A 55 6.73 11.01 -11.01
CA SER A 55 7.69 10.42 -11.93
C SER A 55 7.16 9.13 -12.52
N VAL A 56 7.25 9.00 -13.85
CA VAL A 56 6.99 7.75 -14.59
C VAL A 56 7.83 6.58 -14.06
N ALA A 57 8.90 6.86 -13.33
CA ALA A 57 9.73 5.85 -12.67
C ALA A 57 8.98 5.07 -11.59
N PHE A 58 7.84 5.57 -11.07
CA PHE A 58 6.98 4.83 -10.13
C PHE A 58 5.91 3.97 -10.82
N ASN A 59 5.76 4.04 -12.15
CA ASN A 59 4.80 3.19 -12.86
C ASN A 59 4.98 1.69 -12.60
N PRO A 60 6.22 1.15 -12.53
CA PRO A 60 6.41 -0.26 -12.17
C PRO A 60 5.86 -0.60 -10.78
N VAL A 61 6.02 0.30 -9.79
CA VAL A 61 5.52 0.11 -8.42
C VAL A 61 3.98 0.14 -8.41
N LYS A 62 3.40 1.15 -9.07
CA LYS A 62 1.95 1.28 -9.23
C LYS A 62 1.34 0.05 -9.91
N ASN A 63 1.93 -0.41 -11.01
CA ASN A 63 1.44 -1.55 -11.77
C ASN A 63 1.56 -2.87 -10.99
N ASP A 64 2.62 -3.04 -10.19
CA ASP A 64 2.75 -4.21 -9.31
C ASP A 64 1.61 -4.27 -8.27
N ILE A 65 1.34 -3.15 -7.59
CA ILE A 65 0.22 -3.07 -6.64
C ILE A 65 -1.12 -3.34 -7.32
N LEU A 66 -1.41 -2.67 -8.44
CA LEU A 66 -2.67 -2.85 -9.17
C LEU A 66 -2.84 -4.27 -9.72
N GLY A 67 -1.76 -4.88 -10.20
CA GLY A 67 -1.77 -6.27 -10.66
C GLY A 67 -2.11 -7.24 -9.53
N ASN A 68 -1.56 -7.04 -8.34
CA ASN A 68 -1.84 -7.86 -7.18
C ASN A 68 -3.25 -7.63 -6.62
N VAL A 69 -3.73 -6.38 -6.59
CA VAL A 69 -5.14 -6.08 -6.29
C VAL A 69 -6.07 -6.81 -7.25
N LYS A 70 -5.77 -6.79 -8.56
CA LYS A 70 -6.58 -7.48 -9.56
C LYS A 70 -6.67 -8.99 -9.29
N LYS A 71 -5.56 -9.65 -8.96
CA LYS A 71 -5.58 -11.10 -8.64
C LYS A 71 -6.55 -11.42 -7.49
N ILE A 72 -6.53 -10.61 -6.43
CA ILE A 72 -7.40 -10.78 -5.26
C ILE A 72 -8.86 -10.47 -5.62
N ARG A 73 -9.08 -9.38 -6.37
CA ARG A 73 -10.41 -9.00 -6.86
C ARG A 73 -11.03 -10.05 -7.77
N ASP A 74 -10.25 -10.64 -8.68
CA ASP A 74 -10.71 -11.70 -9.57
C ASP A 74 -11.18 -12.92 -8.76
N ARG A 75 -10.44 -13.33 -7.72
CA ARG A 75 -10.87 -14.40 -6.79
C ARG A 75 -12.13 -14.00 -6.02
N GLN A 76 -12.19 -12.77 -5.51
CA GLN A 76 -13.34 -12.24 -4.78
C GLN A 76 -14.61 -12.33 -5.62
N LEU A 77 -14.56 -11.91 -6.89
CA LEU A 77 -15.69 -11.95 -7.80
C LEU A 77 -16.07 -13.38 -8.21
N ALA A 78 -15.10 -14.29 -8.32
CA ALA A 78 -15.36 -15.69 -8.65
C ALA A 78 -15.97 -16.49 -7.49
N ALA A 79 -15.74 -16.11 -6.24
CA ALA A 79 -16.23 -16.81 -5.04
C ALA A 79 -16.63 -15.83 -3.92
N PRO A 80 -17.65 -14.97 -4.12
CA PRO A 80 -17.96 -13.87 -3.22
C PRO A 80 -18.37 -14.32 -1.81
N ALA A 81 -19.08 -15.43 -1.68
CA ALA A 81 -19.49 -16.00 -0.39
C ALA A 81 -18.31 -16.50 0.45
N GLU A 82 -17.18 -16.83 -0.18
CA GLU A 82 -15.96 -17.34 0.47
C GLU A 82 -14.86 -16.26 0.56
N SER A 83 -15.17 -15.04 0.15
CA SER A 83 -14.18 -13.97 -0.04
C SER A 83 -14.59 -12.66 0.64
N GLY A 84 -15.46 -12.73 1.65
CA GLY A 84 -15.90 -11.57 2.42
C GLY A 84 -14.73 -10.90 3.15
N THR A 85 -13.79 -11.70 3.64
CA THR A 85 -12.55 -11.24 4.28
C THR A 85 -11.32 -11.80 3.59
N LEU A 86 -10.18 -11.12 3.70
CA LEU A 86 -8.92 -11.54 3.07
C LEU A 86 -8.45 -12.91 3.58
N GLN A 87 -8.64 -13.17 4.88
CA GLN A 87 -8.31 -14.45 5.49
C GLN A 87 -9.16 -15.59 4.92
N GLU A 88 -10.48 -15.41 4.85
CA GLU A 88 -11.38 -16.41 4.24
C GLU A 88 -11.04 -16.65 2.76
N LEU A 89 -10.79 -15.57 2.02
CA LEU A 89 -10.42 -15.65 0.60
C LEU A 89 -9.21 -16.54 0.39
N VAL A 90 -8.15 -16.34 1.19
CA VAL A 90 -6.92 -17.14 1.13
C VAL A 90 -7.20 -18.59 1.48
N LEU A 91 -7.83 -18.86 2.64
CA LEU A 91 -8.09 -20.23 3.08
C LEU A 91 -8.94 -21.01 2.07
N ALA A 92 -9.98 -20.36 1.53
CA ALA A 92 -10.84 -20.95 0.52
C ALA A 92 -10.11 -21.17 -0.81
N GLU A 93 -9.26 -20.24 -1.25
CA GLU A 93 -8.47 -20.44 -2.48
C GLU A 93 -7.51 -21.63 -2.34
N LEU A 94 -6.76 -21.70 -1.24
CA LEU A 94 -5.79 -22.76 -0.97
C LEU A 94 -6.44 -24.14 -0.86
N ALA A 95 -7.67 -24.23 -0.33
CA ALA A 95 -8.45 -25.47 -0.32
C ALA A 95 -8.72 -26.02 -1.73
N THR A 96 -8.71 -25.16 -2.76
CA THR A 96 -8.83 -25.56 -4.18
C THR A 96 -7.50 -25.93 -4.85
N LYS A 97 -6.39 -25.93 -4.09
CA LYS A 97 -5.01 -26.11 -4.58
C LYS A 97 -4.55 -25.02 -5.55
N LYS A 98 -5.21 -23.86 -5.53
CA LYS A 98 -4.80 -22.63 -6.24
C LYS A 98 -4.25 -21.64 -5.24
N HIS A 99 -3.44 -20.69 -5.70
CA HIS A 99 -2.76 -19.73 -4.83
C HIS A 99 -2.51 -18.39 -5.53
N VAL A 100 -3.26 -18.06 -6.60
CA VAL A 100 -2.99 -16.88 -7.42
C VAL A 100 -3.32 -15.60 -6.64
N ALA A 101 -4.46 -15.56 -5.97
CA ALA A 101 -4.86 -14.45 -5.12
C ALA A 101 -4.06 -14.42 -3.81
N THR A 102 -3.74 -15.58 -3.26
CA THR A 102 -2.90 -15.72 -2.06
C THR A 102 -1.49 -15.18 -2.30
N GLU A 103 -0.85 -15.57 -3.41
CA GLU A 103 0.42 -14.99 -3.84
C GLU A 103 0.28 -13.49 -4.13
N GLY A 104 -0.81 -13.07 -4.76
CA GLY A 104 -1.16 -11.67 -4.96
C GLY A 104 -1.18 -10.89 -3.64
N LEU A 105 -1.81 -11.43 -2.60
CA LEU A 105 -1.88 -10.81 -1.29
C LEU A 105 -0.51 -10.71 -0.62
N VAL A 106 0.35 -11.73 -0.74
CA VAL A 106 1.73 -11.68 -0.24
C VAL A 106 2.50 -10.52 -0.87
N TRP A 107 2.45 -10.37 -2.20
CA TRP A 107 3.15 -9.28 -2.89
C TRP A 107 2.52 -7.92 -2.61
N LEU A 108 1.19 -7.84 -2.53
CA LEU A 108 0.50 -6.60 -2.16
C LEU A 108 0.93 -6.14 -0.75
N VAL A 109 0.90 -7.04 0.24
CA VAL A 109 1.33 -6.72 1.61
C VAL A 109 2.78 -6.22 1.65
N ARG A 110 3.69 -6.82 0.88
CA ARG A 110 5.08 -6.34 0.78
C ARG A 110 5.19 -4.96 0.15
N GLY A 111 4.44 -4.69 -0.92
CA GLY A 111 4.44 -3.37 -1.59
C GLY A 111 3.83 -2.25 -0.73
N LEU A 112 2.77 -2.58 0.01
CA LEU A 112 2.16 -1.67 0.97
C LEU A 112 3.07 -1.41 2.18
N ASP A 113 3.74 -2.44 2.69
CA ASP A 113 4.71 -2.32 3.79
C ASP A 113 5.93 -1.47 3.41
N PHE A 114 6.44 -1.66 2.19
CA PHE A 114 7.45 -0.78 1.61
C PHE A 114 7.02 0.68 1.63
N THR A 115 5.81 0.97 1.14
CA THR A 115 5.28 2.33 1.07
C THR A 115 5.06 2.92 2.46
N SER A 116 4.51 2.12 3.38
CA SER A 116 4.25 2.52 4.76
C SER A 116 5.55 2.88 5.48
N GLN A 117 6.55 1.99 5.46
CA GLN A 117 7.84 2.23 6.10
C GLN A 117 8.56 3.45 5.52
N ALA A 118 8.52 3.62 4.19
CA ALA A 118 9.17 4.76 3.54
C ALA A 118 8.58 6.10 4.00
N LEU A 119 7.25 6.20 4.05
CA LEU A 119 6.56 7.43 4.44
C LEU A 119 6.63 7.67 5.96
N THR A 120 6.45 6.65 6.79
CA THR A 120 6.59 6.75 8.25
C THR A 120 8.00 7.22 8.64
N LEU A 121 9.03 6.68 7.98
CA LEU A 121 10.42 7.11 8.20
C LEU A 121 10.61 8.58 7.79
N ASN A 122 10.10 8.98 6.62
CA ASN A 122 10.28 10.34 6.12
C ASN A 122 9.52 11.42 6.92
N ILE A 123 8.37 11.04 7.50
CA ILE A 123 7.59 11.89 8.39
C ILE A 123 8.28 12.02 9.76
N SER A 124 8.84 10.94 10.29
CA SER A 124 9.52 10.94 11.59
C SER A 124 10.91 11.60 11.54
N THR A 125 11.53 11.66 10.36
CA THR A 125 12.85 12.27 10.13
C THR A 125 12.74 13.42 9.13
N SER A 126 12.27 14.59 9.57
CA SER A 126 11.95 15.73 8.68
C SER A 126 13.13 16.29 7.88
N SER A 127 14.37 15.98 8.28
CA SER A 127 15.60 16.35 7.57
C SER A 127 16.00 15.36 6.46
N GLU A 128 15.37 14.19 6.38
CA GLU A 128 15.71 13.16 5.42
C GLU A 128 14.97 13.35 4.09
N GLU A 129 15.69 13.25 2.97
CA GLU A 129 15.09 13.27 1.64
C GLU A 129 14.30 11.99 1.36
N LEU A 130 13.19 12.10 0.61
CA LEU A 130 12.33 10.95 0.26
C LEU A 130 13.11 9.79 -0.34
N SER A 131 14.07 10.08 -1.22
CA SER A 131 14.89 9.03 -1.85
C SER A 131 15.70 8.21 -0.85
N ALA A 132 16.11 8.78 0.29
CA ALA A 132 16.81 8.06 1.33
C ALA A 132 15.84 7.16 2.11
N SER A 133 14.70 7.69 2.55
CA SER A 133 13.70 6.92 3.28
C SER A 133 13.15 5.74 2.47
N PHE A 134 12.89 5.95 1.17
CA PHE A 134 12.46 4.90 0.26
C PHE A 134 13.54 3.83 0.05
N ARG A 135 14.83 4.20 -0.06
CA ARG A 135 15.92 3.21 -0.16
C ARG A 135 16.06 2.34 1.08
N THR A 136 15.90 2.95 2.26
CA THR A 136 15.89 2.23 3.54
C THR A 136 14.75 1.24 3.60
N ALA A 137 13.52 1.69 3.31
CA ALA A 137 12.34 0.83 3.29
C ALA A 137 12.44 -0.29 2.24
N TYR A 138 12.98 -0.01 1.05
CA TYR A 138 13.17 -1.03 0.02
C TYR A 138 14.11 -2.14 0.50
N ALA A 139 15.19 -1.78 1.19
CA ALA A 139 16.16 -2.74 1.70
C ALA A 139 15.55 -3.71 2.73
N SER A 140 14.65 -3.24 3.59
CA SER A 140 13.98 -4.05 4.62
C SER A 140 12.78 -4.86 4.12
N THR A 141 12.18 -4.51 2.98
CA THR A 141 10.90 -5.08 2.52
C THR A 141 11.02 -5.87 1.22
N LEU A 142 11.09 -5.19 0.07
CA LEU A 142 10.98 -5.81 -1.25
C LEU A 142 12.32 -6.34 -1.79
N LYS A 143 13.45 -5.71 -1.43
CA LYS A 143 14.78 -6.07 -1.95
C LYS A 143 15.15 -7.55 -1.76
N PRO A 144 14.86 -8.21 -0.63
CA PRO A 144 15.14 -9.64 -0.46
C PRO A 144 14.36 -10.54 -1.43
N HIS A 145 13.21 -10.07 -1.90
CA HIS A 145 12.30 -10.86 -2.76
C HIS A 145 12.46 -10.54 -4.25
N HIS A 146 13.07 -9.41 -4.61
CA HIS A 146 13.28 -9.04 -6.01
C HIS A 146 14.47 -9.76 -6.65
N SER A 147 14.29 -10.19 -7.90
CA SER A 147 15.37 -10.74 -8.73
C SER A 147 16.40 -9.67 -9.08
N PHE A 148 17.57 -10.11 -9.56
CA PHE A 148 18.62 -9.19 -10.02
C PHE A 148 18.17 -8.30 -11.20
N MET A 149 17.13 -8.70 -11.94
CA MET A 149 16.55 -7.91 -13.02
C MET A 149 15.55 -6.85 -12.51
N VAL A 150 14.85 -7.12 -11.41
CA VAL A 150 13.83 -6.20 -10.85
C VAL A 150 14.45 -5.14 -9.92
N LYS A 151 15.53 -5.50 -9.20
CA LYS A 151 16.24 -4.59 -8.28
C LYS A 151 16.63 -3.24 -8.92
N PRO A 152 17.21 -3.18 -10.14
CA PRO A 152 17.56 -1.92 -10.78
C PRO A 152 16.34 -1.01 -11.08
N ILE A 153 15.18 -1.60 -11.42
CA ILE A 153 13.96 -0.84 -11.74
C ILE A 153 13.50 -0.06 -10.50
N PHE A 154 13.42 -0.71 -9.35
CA PHE A 154 13.06 -0.05 -8.08
C PHE A 154 14.13 0.93 -7.62
N SER A 155 15.42 0.64 -7.85
CA SER A 155 16.51 1.59 -7.56
C SER A 155 16.38 2.90 -8.34
N ALA A 156 16.01 2.80 -9.62
CA ALA A 156 15.73 3.96 -10.46
C ALA A 156 14.50 4.73 -9.96
N ALA A 157 13.41 4.03 -9.59
CA ALA A 157 12.21 4.64 -9.04
C ALA A 157 12.52 5.50 -7.80
N MET A 158 13.24 4.95 -6.82
CA MET A 158 13.62 5.67 -5.59
C MET A 158 14.57 6.84 -5.86
N SER A 159 15.43 6.72 -6.87
CA SER A 159 16.32 7.81 -7.28
C SER A 159 15.56 8.95 -7.97
N ALA A 160 14.36 8.68 -8.45
CA ALA A 160 13.45 9.65 -9.03
C ALA A 160 12.39 10.16 -8.03
N CYS A 161 12.52 9.86 -6.74
CA CYS A 161 11.73 10.55 -5.71
C CYS A 161 11.90 12.07 -5.86
N PRO A 162 10.82 12.86 -5.75
CA PRO A 162 10.93 14.31 -5.68
C PRO A 162 11.65 14.73 -4.39
N TYR A 163 12.07 16.00 -4.32
CA TYR A 163 12.50 16.59 -3.06
C TYR A 163 11.37 16.49 -2.04
N ARG A 164 11.74 16.24 -0.77
CA ARG A 164 10.79 16.12 0.34
C ARG A 164 9.78 17.26 0.36
N LYS A 165 10.27 18.50 0.26
CA LYS A 165 9.45 19.72 0.29
C LYS A 165 8.39 19.73 -0.82
N ASP A 166 8.82 19.42 -2.05
CA ASP A 166 7.93 19.47 -3.23
C ASP A 166 6.87 18.38 -3.18
N PHE A 167 7.14 17.26 -2.53
CA PHE A 167 6.15 16.22 -2.30
C PHE A 167 5.06 16.66 -1.32
N TYR A 168 5.42 17.12 -0.12
CA TYR A 168 4.41 17.44 0.90
C TYR A 168 3.56 18.66 0.53
N ILE A 169 4.09 19.64 -0.22
CA ILE A 169 3.29 20.77 -0.74
C ILE A 169 2.19 20.28 -1.71
N LYS A 170 2.41 19.16 -2.39
CA LYS A 170 1.39 18.54 -3.26
C LYS A 170 0.35 17.75 -2.49
N LEU A 171 0.53 17.52 -1.18
CA LEU A 171 -0.42 16.80 -0.34
C LEU A 171 -1.39 17.72 0.41
N GLY A 172 -1.13 19.02 0.48
CA GLY A 172 -2.02 20.01 1.09
C GLY A 172 -1.31 21.34 1.34
N GLU A 173 -2.07 22.40 1.59
CA GLU A 173 -1.52 23.73 1.88
C GLU A 173 -0.96 23.84 3.30
N ASP A 174 -1.60 23.18 4.27
CA ASP A 174 -1.19 23.15 5.67
C ASP A 174 -0.35 21.90 5.95
N GLU A 175 0.98 22.08 6.04
CA GLU A 175 1.91 20.98 6.34
C GLU A 175 1.59 20.31 7.68
N GLY A 176 1.15 21.05 8.70
CA GLY A 176 0.77 20.50 10.00
C GLY A 176 -0.42 19.55 9.90
N LYS A 177 -1.46 19.97 9.15
CA LYS A 177 -2.63 19.14 8.85
C LYS A 177 -2.24 17.89 8.05
N VAL A 178 -1.48 18.05 6.97
CA VAL A 178 -0.98 16.94 6.13
C VAL A 178 -0.24 15.92 6.98
N MET A 179 0.72 16.36 7.81
CA MET A 179 1.50 15.45 8.65
C MET A 179 0.65 14.75 9.69
N GLY A 180 -0.32 15.43 10.29
CA GLY A 180 -1.25 14.85 11.26
C GLY A 180 -2.11 13.74 10.66
N GLU A 181 -2.73 14.02 9.51
CA GLU A 181 -3.61 13.05 8.84
C GLU A 181 -2.82 11.88 8.24
N MET A 182 -1.64 12.13 7.65
CA MET A 182 -0.75 11.08 7.16
C MET A 182 -0.33 10.11 8.27
N LYS A 183 -0.01 10.60 9.48
CA LYS A 183 0.31 9.73 10.63
C LYS A 183 -0.85 8.82 11.01
N ILE A 184 -2.08 9.35 11.01
CA ILE A 184 -3.28 8.55 11.31
C ILE A 184 -3.50 7.49 10.22
N TRP A 185 -3.41 7.89 8.96
CA TRP A 185 -3.60 7.01 7.80
C TRP A 185 -2.55 5.90 7.74
N LEU A 186 -1.26 6.23 7.95
CA LEU A 186 -0.18 5.26 8.02
C LEU A 186 -0.32 4.33 9.23
N GLY A 187 -0.70 4.84 10.40
CA GLY A 187 -0.94 4.01 11.58
C GLY A 187 -2.06 2.98 11.35
N ALA A 188 -3.12 3.35 10.61
CA ALA A 188 -4.16 2.41 10.21
C ALA A 188 -3.64 1.35 9.23
N LEU A 189 -2.85 1.75 8.23
CA LEU A 189 -2.20 0.84 7.29
C LEU A 189 -1.28 -0.15 8.01
N GLU A 190 -0.41 0.33 8.90
CA GLU A 190 0.51 -0.49 9.70
C GLU A 190 -0.25 -1.53 10.54
N LYS A 191 -1.38 -1.15 11.14
CA LYS A 191 -2.25 -2.08 11.87
C LYS A 191 -2.80 -3.19 10.96
N LEU A 192 -3.32 -2.86 9.79
CA LEU A 192 -3.83 -3.83 8.81
C LEU A 192 -2.71 -4.78 8.34
N LEU A 193 -1.53 -4.22 8.02
CA LEU A 193 -0.38 -5.00 7.60
C LEU A 193 0.12 -5.93 8.70
N GLY A 194 0.10 -5.51 9.96
CA GLY A 194 0.45 -6.36 11.10
C GLY A 194 -0.42 -7.61 11.17
N VAL A 195 -1.75 -7.45 11.02
CA VAL A 195 -2.70 -8.57 10.98
C VAL A 195 -2.42 -9.49 9.79
N LEU A 196 -2.27 -8.94 8.59
CA LEU A 196 -2.08 -9.73 7.37
C LEU A 196 -0.73 -10.46 7.35
N LYS A 197 0.35 -9.84 7.82
CA LYS A 197 1.66 -10.48 7.93
C LYS A 197 1.61 -11.68 8.89
N ALA A 198 1.01 -11.48 10.08
CA ALA A 198 0.84 -12.56 11.05
C ALA A 198 0.02 -13.71 10.47
N PHE A 199 -1.09 -13.41 9.77
CA PHE A 199 -1.89 -14.42 9.09
C PHE A 199 -1.13 -15.15 7.98
N LEU A 200 -0.42 -14.43 7.10
CA LEU A 200 0.34 -15.01 5.99
C LEU A 200 1.54 -15.84 6.45
N GLU A 201 1.94 -15.74 7.71
CA GLU A 201 2.97 -16.58 8.34
C GLU A 201 2.43 -17.90 8.91
N THR A 202 1.10 -18.03 9.10
CA THR A 202 0.51 -19.26 9.62
C THR A 202 0.61 -20.39 8.59
N LYS A 203 0.53 -21.65 9.07
CA LYS A 203 0.67 -22.83 8.21
C LYS A 203 -0.48 -22.92 7.19
N GLU A 204 -1.67 -22.47 7.59
CA GLU A 204 -2.89 -22.52 6.81
C GLU A 204 -2.86 -21.57 5.61
N ALA A 205 -2.04 -20.51 5.67
CA ALA A 205 -1.86 -19.53 4.58
C ALA A 205 -0.66 -19.84 3.67
N LYS A 206 0.04 -20.97 3.86
CA LYS A 206 1.16 -21.40 3.02
C LYS A 206 0.72 -22.39 1.94
N TRP A 207 1.42 -22.37 0.80
CA TRP A 207 1.26 -23.29 -0.32
C TRP A 207 2.61 -23.80 -0.82
#